data_AF-A0A0C9Z251-F1
#
_entry.id   AF-A0A0C9Z251-F1
#
_cell.length_a   1.000
_cell.length_b   1.000
_cell.length_c   1.000
_cell.angle_alpha   90.00
_cell.angle_beta   90.00
_cell.angle_gamma   90.00
#
_symmetry.space_group_name_H-M   'P 1'
#
loop_
_entity.id
_entity.type
_entity.pdbx_description
1 polymer ?
#
loop_
_entity_poly.entity_id
_entity_poly.type
_entity_poly.pdbx_seq_one_letter_code
_entity_poly.pdbx_strand_id
1 'polypeptide(L)'
;MPAIVIVSAGAMGSAIAKRLVHAGCTIYTNLDGRSPAAHQRALDTGMINVPLSTLLSRPTWILTLSSSGSNANTTGALPRAFVDCNAVNPKMVKRIGGLFRETPVRSIDAGIVGMPPRDGWDPTFYACSGS
;
A
#
# COMPACT_ATOMS: atom_id res chain seq x y z
N MET A 1 -2.92 -13.03 11.73
CA MET A 1 -1.65 -12.53 11.13
C MET A 1 -1.93 -11.18 10.47
N PRO A 2 -1.00 -10.23 10.44
CA PRO A 2 -1.27 -8.88 9.91
C PRO A 2 -1.58 -8.90 8.41
N ALA A 3 -2.71 -8.28 8.03
CA ALA A 3 -3.07 -8.01 6.65
C ALA A 3 -2.75 -6.56 6.31
N ILE A 4 -1.90 -6.36 5.30
CA ILE A 4 -1.42 -5.05 4.86
C ILE A 4 -1.79 -4.88 3.40
N VAL A 5 -2.34 -3.72 3.05
CA VAL A 5 -2.51 -3.32 1.65
C VAL A 5 -1.29 -2.55 1.21
N ILE A 6 -0.70 -2.92 0.08
CA ILE A 6 0.28 -2.11 -0.65
C ILE A 6 -0.31 -1.76 -2.00
N VAL A 7 -0.59 -0.47 -2.24
CA VAL A 7 -1.32 -0.04 -3.44
C VAL A 7 -0.44 0.04 -4.70
N SER A 8 0.84 -0.34 -4.63
CA SER A 8 1.70 -0.42 -5.81
C SER A 8 2.69 -1.54 -5.78
N ALA A 9 2.66 -2.31 -6.86
CA ALA A 9 3.70 -3.23 -7.27
C ALA A 9 4.75 -2.54 -8.17
N GLY A 10 5.19 -1.32 -7.82
CA GLY A 10 6.42 -0.70 -8.34
C GLY A 10 7.67 -1.35 -7.75
N ALA A 11 8.87 -0.90 -8.15
CA ALA A 11 10.12 -1.48 -7.64
C ALA A 11 10.21 -1.44 -6.09
N MET A 12 9.97 -0.26 -5.50
CA MET A 12 9.95 -0.08 -4.04
C MET A 12 8.85 -0.92 -3.38
N GLY A 13 7.60 -0.81 -3.85
CA GLY A 13 6.47 -1.47 -3.19
C GLY A 13 6.47 -2.99 -3.29
N SER A 14 6.90 -3.56 -4.42
CA SER A 14 7.07 -5.01 -4.55
C SER A 14 8.22 -5.54 -3.68
N ALA A 15 9.34 -4.82 -3.60
CA ALA A 15 10.44 -5.22 -2.73
C ALA A 15 10.05 -5.21 -1.24
N ILE A 16 9.33 -4.18 -0.79
CA ILE A 16 8.78 -4.12 0.58
C ILE A 16 7.77 -5.25 0.79
N ALA A 17 6.87 -5.48 -0.17
CA ALA A 17 5.91 -6.58 -0.10
C ALA A 17 6.61 -7.93 0.09
N LYS A 18 7.67 -8.20 -0.68
CA LYS A 18 8.47 -9.43 -0.57
C LYS A 18 9.02 -9.63 0.84
N ARG A 19 9.57 -8.58 1.45
CA ARG A 19 10.08 -8.63 2.84
C ARG A 19 8.97 -8.93 3.85
N LEU A 20 7.82 -8.27 3.72
CA LEU A 20 6.70 -8.48 4.62
C LEU A 20 6.06 -9.87 4.46
N VAL A 21 5.98 -10.38 3.23
CA VAL A 21 5.54 -11.75 2.95
C VAL A 21 6.50 -12.76 3.56
N HIS A 22 7.82 -12.59 3.40
CA HIS A 22 8.81 -13.44 4.07
C HIS A 22 8.70 -13.39 5.61
N ALA A 23 8.29 -12.25 6.17
CA ALA A 23 8.03 -12.11 7.60
C ALA A 23 6.65 -12.66 8.04
N GLY A 24 5.88 -13.29 7.15
CA GLY A 24 4.59 -13.93 7.45
C GLY A 24 3.37 -13.01 7.38
N CYS A 25 3.49 -11.80 6.80
CA CYS A 25 2.34 -10.93 6.56
C CYS A 25 1.59 -11.31 5.28
N THR A 26 0.28 -11.07 5.26
CA THR A 26 -0.51 -11.17 4.02
C THR A 26 -0.56 -9.80 3.36
N ILE A 27 -0.06 -9.71 2.13
CA ILE A 27 -0.01 -8.46 1.36
C ILE A 27 -1.07 -8.48 0.27
N TYR A 28 -2.00 -7.54 0.33
CA TYR A 28 -2.99 -7.30 -0.72
C TYR A 28 -2.58 -6.11 -1.60
N THR A 29 -2.93 -6.17 -2.88
CA THR A 29 -2.76 -5.06 -3.83
C THR A 29 -3.95 -5.01 -4.78
N ASN A 30 -4.09 -3.91 -5.52
CA ASN A 30 -4.95 -3.83 -6.68
C ASN A 30 -4.10 -3.51 -7.90
N LEU A 31 -4.31 -4.26 -8.96
CA LEU A 31 -3.54 -4.16 -10.20
C LEU A 31 -4.38 -3.66 -11.37
N ASP A 32 -5.58 -3.13 -11.12
CA ASP A 32 -6.44 -2.63 -12.19
C ASP A 32 -5.76 -1.45 -12.92
N GLY A 33 -5.72 -1.52 -14.26
CA GLY A 33 -5.06 -0.52 -15.10
C GLY A 33 -3.53 -0.45 -14.94
N ARG A 34 -2.89 -1.43 -14.30
CA ARG A 34 -1.43 -1.49 -14.15
C ARG A 34 -0.76 -2.16 -15.35
N SER A 35 0.53 -1.87 -15.53
CA SER A 35 1.32 -2.47 -16.61
C SER A 35 1.60 -3.96 -16.34
N PRO A 36 1.84 -4.78 -17.39
CA PRO A 36 2.22 -6.19 -17.23
C PRO A 36 3.42 -6.37 -16.29
N ALA A 37 4.40 -5.47 -16.33
CA ALA A 37 5.55 -5.49 -15.44
C ALA A 37 5.17 -5.31 -13.95
N ALA A 38 4.12 -4.56 -13.65
CA ALA A 38 3.61 -4.44 -12.27
C ALA A 38 2.87 -5.72 -11.84
N HIS A 39 2.14 -6.37 -12.75
CA HIS A 39 1.54 -7.67 -12.48
C HIS A 39 2.59 -8.74 -12.17
N GLN A 40 3.65 -8.80 -12.98
CA GLN A 40 4.72 -9.77 -12.75
C GLN A 40 5.40 -9.56 -11.40
N ARG A 41 5.75 -8.31 -11.05
CA ARG A 41 6.34 -8.01 -9.74
C ARG A 41 5.44 -8.37 -8.57
N ALA A 42 4.12 -8.19 -8.69
CA ALA A 42 3.18 -8.59 -7.65
C ALA A 42 3.17 -10.12 -7.46
N LEU A 43 3.13 -10.87 -8.56
CA LEU A 43 3.20 -12.32 -8.55
C LEU A 43 4.50 -12.83 -7.94
N ASP A 44 5.65 -12.30 -8.38
CA ASP A 44 6.98 -12.72 -7.92
C ASP A 44 7.23 -12.48 -6.43
N THR A 45 6.42 -11.63 -5.80
CA THR A 45 6.57 -11.22 -4.40
C THR A 45 5.47 -11.76 -3.49
N GLY A 46 4.55 -12.57 -4.04
CA GLY A 46 3.45 -13.18 -3.29
C GLY A 46 2.34 -12.21 -2.90
N MET A 47 2.24 -11.06 -3.58
CA MET A 47 1.14 -10.13 -3.37
C MET A 47 -0.17 -10.72 -3.93
N ILE A 48 -1.26 -10.54 -3.18
CA ILE A 48 -2.58 -11.02 -3.58
C ILE A 48 -3.33 -9.87 -4.26
N ASN A 49 -3.54 -9.97 -5.56
CA ASN A 49 -4.33 -9.01 -6.32
C ASN A 49 -5.82 -9.18 -6.01
N VAL A 50 -6.48 -8.11 -5.59
CA VAL A 50 -7.93 -8.07 -5.36
C VAL A 50 -8.53 -6.76 -5.91
N PRO A 51 -9.83 -6.71 -6.22
CA PRO A 51 -10.51 -5.48 -6.60
C PRO A 51 -10.37 -4.41 -5.50
N LEU A 52 -10.31 -3.13 -5.89
CA LEU A 52 -10.18 -2.02 -4.94
C LEU A 52 -11.30 -2.01 -3.88
N SER A 53 -12.53 -2.38 -4.24
CA SER A 53 -13.65 -2.55 -3.30
C SER A 53 -13.38 -3.61 -2.23
N THR A 54 -12.61 -4.65 -2.56
CA THR A 54 -12.19 -5.71 -1.63
C THR A 54 -11.03 -5.25 -0.74
N LEU A 55 -10.12 -4.41 -1.27
CA LEU A 55 -9.07 -3.80 -0.46
C LEU A 55 -9.62 -2.92 0.66
N LEU A 56 -10.78 -2.31 0.48
CA LEU A 56 -11.35 -1.38 1.46
C LEU A 56 -12.20 -2.05 2.54
N SER A 57 -12.45 -3.36 2.45
CA SER A 57 -13.36 -4.08 3.35
C SER A 57 -12.68 -5.09 4.28
N ARG A 58 -11.37 -5.33 4.13
CA ARG A 58 -10.64 -6.42 4.80
C ARG A 58 -9.40 -6.05 5.65
N PRO A 59 -8.64 -4.98 5.38
CA PRO A 59 -7.28 -4.88 5.92
C PRO A 59 -7.21 -4.21 7.28
N THR A 60 -6.15 -4.56 8.02
CA THR A 60 -5.79 -3.94 9.29
C THR A 60 -4.97 -2.66 9.08
N TRP A 61 -4.18 -2.58 8.00
CA TRP A 61 -3.33 -1.44 7.66
C TRP A 61 -3.29 -1.19 6.14
N ILE A 62 -3.30 0.08 5.70
CA ILE A 62 -3.13 0.45 4.30
C ILE A 62 -1.85 1.27 4.13
N LEU A 63 -0.91 0.74 3.36
CA LEU A 63 0.34 1.37 2.94
C LEU A 63 0.22 1.79 1.47
N THR A 64 0.40 3.07 1.18
CA THR A 64 0.36 3.54 -0.21
C THR A 64 1.73 3.80 -0.78
N LEU A 65 2.02 3.03 -1.82
CA LEU A 65 3.12 3.18 -2.76
C LEU A 65 2.39 3.23 -4.13
N SER A 66 2.84 3.91 -5.18
CA SER A 66 1.95 4.44 -6.25
C SER A 66 1.62 3.57 -7.50
N SER A 67 0.36 3.48 -7.98
CA SER A 67 -0.22 4.20 -9.16
C SER A 67 -1.51 3.58 -9.78
N SER A 68 -2.30 4.48 -10.43
CA SER A 68 -3.51 4.39 -11.31
C SER A 68 -4.90 3.93 -10.79
N GLY A 69 -5.76 4.94 -10.54
CA GLY A 69 -7.14 5.13 -11.06
C GLY A 69 -8.24 4.06 -10.99
N SER A 70 -9.14 4.16 -10.00
CA SER A 70 -10.57 3.76 -10.08
C SER A 70 -11.38 4.22 -8.84
N ASN A 71 -12.40 5.07 -8.98
CA ASN A 71 -13.23 5.55 -7.85
C ASN A 71 -13.86 4.39 -7.05
N ALA A 72 -13.70 4.38 -5.72
CA ALA A 72 -14.33 3.37 -4.86
C ALA A 72 -14.95 4.04 -3.63
N ASN A 73 -16.22 3.71 -3.34
CA ASN A 73 -16.90 4.05 -2.10
C ASN A 73 -16.57 3.00 -1.02
N THR A 74 -16.29 3.42 0.21
CA THR A 74 -16.06 2.53 1.35
C THR A 74 -17.38 2.05 1.93
N THR A 75 -17.69 0.76 1.85
CA THR A 75 -18.89 0.15 2.47
C THR A 75 -18.55 -0.94 3.50
N GLY A 76 -17.31 -0.99 3.99
CA GLY A 76 -16.80 -2.06 4.86
C GLY A 76 -16.05 -1.58 6.11
N ALA A 77 -15.44 -2.54 6.83
CA ALA A 77 -14.64 -2.25 8.02
C ALA A 77 -13.44 -1.34 7.68
N LEU A 78 -13.30 -0.27 8.45
CA LEU A 78 -12.23 0.71 8.24
C LEU A 78 -10.87 0.17 8.70
N PRO A 79 -9.78 0.49 7.98
CA PRO A 79 -8.43 0.13 8.40
C PRO A 79 -8.02 0.86 9.68
N ARG A 80 -7.03 0.33 10.43
CA ARG A 80 -6.55 0.99 11.65
C ARG A 80 -5.77 2.28 11.35
N ALA A 81 -5.02 2.28 10.25
CA ALA A 81 -4.32 3.46 9.78
C ALA A 81 -4.12 3.43 8.26
N PHE A 82 -4.04 4.63 7.70
CA PHE A 82 -3.62 4.91 6.35
C PHE A 82 -2.22 5.53 6.41
N VAL A 83 -1.26 4.95 5.70
CA VAL A 83 0.11 5.44 5.65
C VAL A 83 0.42 5.88 4.22
N ASP A 84 0.68 7.17 4.04
CA ASP A 84 1.23 7.70 2.79
C ASP A 84 2.75 7.61 2.85
N CYS A 85 3.37 6.77 2.01
CA CYS A 85 4.82 6.56 2.00
C CYS A 85 5.50 7.30 0.84
N ASN A 86 5.08 8.54 0.60
CA ASN A 86 5.10 9.15 -0.72
C ASN A 86 6.45 9.03 -1.46
N ALA A 87 6.42 8.28 -2.56
CA ALA A 87 7.32 8.41 -3.68
C ALA A 87 6.45 8.50 -4.95
N VAL A 88 6.40 9.71 -5.52
CA VAL A 88 6.08 10.01 -6.93
C VAL A 88 4.60 10.11 -7.37
N ASN A 89 3.54 9.96 -6.54
CA ASN A 89 2.16 10.14 -7.08
C ASN A 89 1.09 10.72 -6.12
N PRO A 90 0.89 12.04 -6.14
CA PRO A 90 -0.07 12.72 -5.26
C PRO A 90 -1.55 12.46 -5.60
N LYS A 91 -1.90 11.97 -6.81
CA LYS A 91 -3.31 11.79 -7.21
C LYS A 91 -3.98 10.61 -6.50
N MET A 92 -3.27 9.50 -6.31
CA MET A 92 -3.81 8.30 -5.68
C MET A 92 -3.86 8.42 -4.15
N VAL A 93 -2.84 9.04 -3.57
CA VAL A 93 -2.80 9.41 -2.15
C VAL A 93 -4.00 10.28 -1.79
N LYS A 94 -4.22 11.37 -2.54
CA LYS A 94 -5.39 12.25 -2.32
C LYS A 94 -6.71 11.51 -2.45
N ARG A 95 -6.78 10.53 -3.35
CA ARG A 95 -7.98 9.73 -3.59
C ARG A 95 -8.27 8.77 -2.43
N ILE A 96 -7.30 7.94 -2.04
CA ILE A 96 -7.48 6.96 -0.96
C ILE A 96 -7.50 7.64 0.41
N GLY A 97 -6.59 8.58 0.67
CA GLY A 97 -6.61 9.39 1.88
C GLY A 97 -7.90 10.22 2.00
N GLY A 98 -8.44 10.68 0.87
CA GLY A 98 -9.75 11.34 0.81
C GLY A 98 -10.90 10.46 1.28
N LEU A 99 -10.85 9.13 1.04
CA LEU A 99 -11.84 8.18 1.54
C LEU A 99 -11.87 8.10 3.07
N PHE A 100 -10.76 8.48 3.72
CA PHE A 100 -10.59 8.35 5.16
C PHE A 100 -10.70 9.67 5.92
N ARG A 101 -10.84 10.80 5.22
CA ARG A 101 -10.80 12.15 5.82
C ARG A 101 -11.89 12.41 6.86
N GLU A 102 -13.05 11.79 6.71
CA GLU A 102 -14.20 11.91 7.63
C GLU A 102 -14.42 10.62 8.43
N THR A 103 -13.36 9.84 8.63
CA THR A 103 -13.41 8.54 9.32
C THR A 103 -12.45 8.53 10.51
N PRO A 104 -12.61 7.64 11.50
CA PRO A 104 -11.67 7.49 12.61
C PRO A 104 -10.31 6.88 12.20
N VAL A 105 -10.07 6.65 10.92
CA VAL A 105 -8.81 6.08 10.41
C VAL A 105 -7.68 7.09 10.62
N ARG A 106 -6.63 6.68 11.32
CA ARG A 106 -5.46 7.53 11.52
C ARG A 106 -4.68 7.68 10.21
N SER A 107 -4.47 8.92 9.78
CA SER A 107 -3.55 9.22 8.68
C SER A 107 -2.12 9.37 9.23
N ILE A 108 -1.17 8.71 8.59
CA ILE A 108 0.25 8.75 8.89
C ILE A 108 0.95 9.20 7.62
N ASP A 109 1.72 10.27 7.71
CA ASP A 109 2.62 10.71 6.64
C ASP A 109 3.98 10.05 6.86
N ALA A 110 4.52 9.43 5.83
CA ALA A 110 5.78 8.72 5.88
C ALA A 110 6.62 8.94 4.63
N GLY A 111 7.93 9.04 4.83
CA GLY A 111 8.95 9.07 3.78
C GLY A 111 9.79 7.81 3.82
N ILE A 112 10.16 7.30 2.64
CA ILE A 112 11.12 6.20 2.51
C ILE A 112 12.43 6.78 2.00
N VAL A 113 13.50 6.61 2.77
CA VAL A 113 14.85 7.00 2.35
C VAL A 113 15.66 5.76 2.02
N GLY A 114 16.17 5.73 0.80
CA GLY A 114 17.00 4.65 0.27
C GLY A 114 16.40 3.98 -0.97
N MET A 115 17.06 2.91 -1.40
CA MET A 115 16.66 2.09 -2.55
C MET A 115 15.53 1.10 -2.18
N PRO A 116 14.98 0.33 -3.13
CA PRO A 116 14.15 -0.82 -2.79
C PRO A 116 14.92 -1.85 -1.94
N PRO A 117 14.28 -2.48 -0.93
CA PRO A 117 14.93 -3.49 -0.09
C PRO A 117 15.49 -4.65 -0.91
N ARG A 118 16.65 -5.16 -0.48
CA ARG A 118 17.39 -6.27 -1.11
C ARG A 118 18.19 -7.01 -0.05
N ASP A 119 18.78 -8.16 -0.38
CA ASP A 119 19.47 -8.96 0.63
C ASP A 119 20.63 -8.18 1.28
N GLY A 120 20.61 -8.16 2.63
CA GLY A 120 21.53 -7.38 3.44
C GLY A 120 21.26 -5.87 3.50
N TRP A 121 20.14 -5.37 2.96
CA TRP A 121 19.84 -3.94 2.99
C TRP A 121 18.33 -3.66 3.03
N ASP A 122 17.91 -2.82 3.98
CA ASP A 122 16.53 -2.35 4.11
C ASP A 122 16.46 -0.81 4.12
N PRO A 123 15.42 -0.21 3.52
CA PRO A 123 15.23 1.24 3.54
C PRO A 123 14.83 1.73 4.93
N THR A 124 15.06 3.01 5.19
CA THR A 124 14.56 3.66 6.42
C THR A 124 13.23 4.34 6.14
N PHE A 125 12.24 4.05 6.99
CA PHE A 125 10.96 4.75 7.02
C PHE A 125 11.01 5.86 8.07
N TYR A 126 10.69 7.08 7.68
CA TYR A 126 10.41 8.20 8.57
C TYR A 126 8.92 8.40 8.57
N ALA A 127 8.26 8.45 9.73
CA ALA A 127 6.82 8.59 9.81
C ALA A 127 6.43 9.61 10.89
N CYS A 128 5.43 10.43 10.58
CA CYS A 128 4.78 11.32 11.53
C CYS A 128 3.25 11.16 11.41
N SER A 129 2.56 11.35 12.53
CA SER A 129 1.10 11.42 12.55
C SER A 129 0.69 12.79 13.06
N GLY A 130 -0.16 13.49 12.31
CA GLY A 130 -0.85 14.66 12.83
C GLY A 130 -1.78 14.26 13.97
N SER A 131 -1.77 15.06 15.04
CA SER A 131 -2.70 14.97 16.18
C SER A 131 -4.12 15.34 15.75
#